data_AF-A0AAJ2JES3-F1
#
_entry.id   AF-A0AAJ2JES3-F1
#
_cell.length_a   1.000
_cell.length_b   1.000
_cell.length_c   1.000
_cell.angle_alpha   90.00
_cell.angle_beta   90.00
_cell.angle_gamma   90.00
#
_symmetry.space_group_name_H-M   'P 1'
#
loop_
_entity.id
_entity.type
_entity.pdbx_description
1 polymer ?
#
loop_
_entity_poly.entity_id
_entity_poly.type
_entity_poly.pdbx_seq_one_letter_code
_entity_poly.pdbx_strand_id
1 'polypeptide(L)'
;MASPWFLAPLCIGVGSGVTVAVLGIPKLWTSEAAGWASAAGTSFAALVALGVGLLPENRRRKEALLRVSAQMSVVVSALETQLTHLGRAIEISRQPQFDYPLRVRLFSDTDEIKPESLTGLLSLVEHLTDRCFERTAVCLENANRLQALMRNFRSMPMEDVLVPGIFFTQILVIAYLSIDDARLAYLDHLGRAADELLLEPDEVKTARAARG
;
A
#
# COMPACT_ATOMS: atom_id res chain seq x y z
N MET A 1 10.44 -24.80 3.45
CA MET A 1 9.99 -25.84 4.40
C MET A 1 11.23 -26.61 4.83
N ALA A 2 11.62 -26.56 6.11
CA ALA A 2 12.71 -27.40 6.60
C ALA A 2 12.22 -28.86 6.61
N SER A 3 12.95 -29.76 5.96
CA SER A 3 12.58 -31.17 5.86
C SER A 3 12.50 -31.80 7.26
N PRO A 4 11.47 -32.62 7.56
CA PRO A 4 11.34 -33.31 8.85
C PRO A 4 12.57 -34.17 9.21
N TRP A 5 13.35 -34.55 8.19
CA TRP A 5 14.62 -35.28 8.32
C TRP A 5 15.75 -34.48 8.99
N PHE A 6 15.69 -33.14 8.99
CA PHE A 6 16.67 -32.30 9.70
C PHE A 6 16.33 -32.07 11.17
N LEU A 7 15.04 -32.14 11.53
CA LEU A 7 14.58 -31.90 12.91
C LEU A 7 14.74 -33.15 13.79
N ALA A 8 14.54 -34.34 13.22
CA ALA A 8 14.67 -35.61 13.94
C ALA A 8 16.05 -35.81 14.62
N PRO A 9 17.21 -35.66 13.95
CA PRO A 9 18.50 -35.86 14.59
C PRO A 9 18.83 -34.77 15.62
N LEU A 10 18.32 -33.55 15.47
CA LEU A 10 18.57 -32.45 16.40
C LEU A 10 17.80 -32.66 17.71
N CYS A 11 16.56 -33.14 17.63
CA CYS A 11 15.80 -33.56 18.81
C CYS A 11 16.44 -34.77 19.50
N ILE A 12 16.93 -35.75 18.74
CA ILE A 12 17.63 -36.93 19.30
C ILE A 12 18.95 -36.52 19.96
N GLY A 13 19.72 -35.62 19.34
CA GLY A 13 21.02 -35.16 19.85
C GLY A 13 20.91 -34.29 21.11
N VAL A 14 19.89 -33.43 21.19
CA VAL A 14 19.66 -32.63 22.41
C VAL A 14 19.06 -33.51 23.52
N GLY A 15 18.13 -34.41 23.19
CA GLY A 15 17.57 -35.37 24.14
C GLY A 15 18.64 -36.27 24.77
N SER A 16 19.57 -36.78 23.95
CA SER A 16 20.70 -37.60 24.42
C SER A 16 21.76 -36.78 25.17
N GLY A 17 22.06 -35.56 24.72
CA GLY A 17 23.01 -34.67 25.39
C GLY A 17 22.57 -34.28 26.80
N VAL A 18 21.29 -33.97 26.99
CA VAL A 18 20.74 -33.64 28.33
C VAL A 18 20.68 -34.87 29.23
N THR A 19 20.31 -36.04 28.70
CA THR A 19 20.34 -37.28 29.50
C THR A 19 21.77 -37.66 29.90
N VAL A 20 22.76 -37.51 29.03
CA VAL A 20 24.17 -37.77 29.36
C VAL A 20 24.72 -36.75 30.38
N ALA A 21 24.36 -35.48 30.27
CA ALA A 21 24.78 -34.45 31.24
C ALA A 21 24.16 -34.65 32.63
N VAL A 22 22.92 -35.17 32.70
CA VAL A 22 22.24 -35.48 33.97
C VAL A 22 22.71 -36.81 34.56
N LEU A 23 22.90 -37.85 33.73
CA LEU A 23 23.34 -39.18 34.16
C LEU A 23 24.84 -39.24 34.49
N GLY A 24 25.64 -38.31 33.96
CA GLY A 24 27.07 -38.17 34.25
C GLY A 24 27.39 -37.57 35.63
N ILE A 25 26.37 -37.10 36.37
CA ILE A 25 26.53 -36.62 37.75
C ILE A 25 26.13 -37.75 38.70
N PRO A 26 27.09 -38.51 39.26
CA PRO A 26 26.82 -39.74 40.02
C PRO A 26 26.03 -39.54 41.32
N LYS A 27 25.71 -38.29 41.69
CA LYS A 27 25.02 -37.93 42.93
C LYS A 27 23.49 -37.79 42.80
N LEU A 28 22.93 -38.01 41.61
CA LEU A 28 21.50 -37.81 41.30
C LEU A 28 20.80 -39.11 40.86
N TRP A 29 21.23 -40.29 41.33
CA TRP A 29 20.59 -41.58 41.04
C TRP A 29 19.33 -41.85 41.88
N THR A 30 18.60 -40.82 42.28
CA THR A 30 17.32 -40.94 42.97
C THR A 30 16.18 -40.95 41.96
N SER A 31 15.11 -41.71 42.22
CA SER A 31 13.90 -41.76 41.37
C SER A 31 13.30 -40.38 41.08
N GLU A 32 13.54 -39.41 41.97
CA GLU A 32 13.15 -38.02 41.81
C GLU A 32 13.89 -37.34 40.64
N ALA A 33 15.19 -37.58 40.46
CA ALA A 33 15.97 -36.96 39.38
C ALA A 33 15.51 -37.38 37.98
N ALA A 34 15.05 -38.63 37.83
CA ALA A 34 14.44 -39.10 36.58
C ALA A 34 13.12 -38.37 36.27
N GLY A 35 12.34 -38.02 37.30
CA GLY A 35 11.14 -37.19 37.18
C GLY A 35 11.46 -35.78 36.67
N TRP A 36 12.50 -35.14 37.23
CA TRP A 36 12.95 -33.81 36.80
C TRP A 36 13.48 -33.80 35.36
N ALA A 37 14.24 -34.83 34.97
CA ALA A 37 14.78 -34.93 33.61
C ALA A 37 13.66 -35.09 32.55
N SER A 38 12.62 -35.88 32.86
CA SER A 38 11.47 -36.06 31.96
C SER A 38 10.63 -34.79 31.82
N ALA A 39 10.38 -34.08 32.92
CA ALA A 39 9.67 -32.79 32.92
C ALA A 39 10.44 -31.70 32.15
N ALA A 40 11.76 -31.66 32.32
CA ALA A 40 12.64 -30.74 31.57
C ALA A 40 12.64 -31.06 30.07
N GLY A 41 12.74 -32.35 29.71
CA GLY A 41 12.74 -32.79 28.31
C GLY A 41 11.42 -32.49 27.58
N THR A 42 10.28 -32.72 28.23
CA THR A 42 8.95 -32.43 27.66
C THR A 42 8.70 -30.93 27.53
N SER A 43 9.08 -30.12 28.52
CA SER A 43 8.99 -28.66 28.47
C SER A 43 9.86 -28.06 27.35
N PHE A 44 11.07 -28.59 27.18
CA PHE A 44 11.96 -28.17 26.11
C PHE A 44 11.45 -28.59 24.73
N ALA A 45 10.93 -29.81 24.59
CA ALA A 45 10.30 -30.27 23.36
C ALA A 45 9.08 -29.40 22.98
N ALA A 46 8.27 -28.99 23.96
CA ALA A 46 7.14 -28.07 23.75
C ALA A 46 7.61 -26.68 23.30
N LEU A 47 8.68 -26.14 23.89
CA LEU A 47 9.29 -24.88 23.46
C LEU A 47 9.87 -24.95 22.05
N VAL A 48 10.52 -26.06 21.69
CA VAL A 48 11.04 -26.27 20.33
C VAL A 48 9.88 -26.41 19.34
N ALA A 49 8.83 -27.17 19.68
CA ALA A 49 7.65 -27.31 18.82
C ALA A 49 6.94 -25.96 18.61
N LEU A 50 6.77 -25.17 19.68
CA LEU A 50 6.23 -23.80 19.61
C LEU A 50 7.15 -22.88 18.81
N GLY A 51 8.47 -22.96 19.01
CA GLY A 51 9.44 -22.19 18.25
C GLY A 51 9.38 -22.51 16.75
N VAL A 52 9.37 -23.80 16.40
CA VAL A 52 9.30 -24.28 15.01
C VAL A 52 7.94 -23.97 14.37
N GLY A 53 6.86 -23.88 15.13
CA GLY A 53 5.53 -23.49 14.64
C GLY A 53 5.35 -21.97 14.49
N LEU A 54 5.76 -21.18 15.49
CA LEU A 54 5.52 -19.74 15.56
C LEU A 54 6.54 -18.91 14.76
N LEU A 55 7.80 -19.34 14.66
CA LEU A 55 8.82 -18.64 13.86
C LEU A 55 8.48 -18.53 12.36
N PRO A 56 8.08 -19.61 11.65
CA PRO A 56 7.73 -19.50 10.24
C PRO A 56 6.46 -18.67 10.02
N GLU A 57 5.51 -18.69 10.96
CA GLU A 57 4.33 -17.84 10.87
C GLU A 57 4.68 -16.36 11.05
N ASN A 58 5.53 -16.03 12.02
CA ASN A 58 6.05 -14.67 12.19
C ASN A 58 6.85 -14.21 10.96
N ARG A 59 7.63 -15.09 10.33
CA ARG A 59 8.33 -14.77 9.06
C ARG A 59 7.34 -14.53 7.93
N ARG A 60 6.31 -15.35 7.77
CA ARG A 60 5.26 -15.15 6.76
C ARG A 60 4.52 -13.84 6.97
N ARG A 61 4.17 -13.50 8.21
CA ARG A 61 3.54 -12.21 8.55
C ARG A 61 4.46 -11.04 8.20
N LYS A 62 5.74 -11.13 8.54
CA LYS A 62 6.73 -10.10 8.16
C LYS A 62 6.87 -9.97 6.64
N GLU A 63 6.98 -11.08 5.92
CA GLU A 63 7.05 -11.08 4.45
C GLU A 63 5.78 -10.50 3.81
N ALA A 64 4.60 -10.81 4.35
CA ALA A 64 3.34 -10.23 3.89
C ALA A 64 3.32 -8.71 4.12
N LEU A 65 3.68 -8.24 5.31
CA LEU A 65 3.79 -6.81 5.62
C LEU A 65 4.79 -6.10 4.70
N LEU A 66 5.94 -6.72 4.42
CA LEU A 66 6.93 -6.16 3.49
C LEU A 66 6.37 -6.03 2.07
N ARG A 67 5.66 -7.05 1.57
CA ARG A 67 5.03 -7.01 0.25
C ARG A 67 3.95 -5.92 0.16
N VAL A 68 3.12 -5.81 1.19
CA VAL A 68 2.08 -4.77 1.28
C VAL A 68 2.72 -3.39 1.30
N SER A 69 3.77 -3.18 2.10
CA SER A 69 4.47 -1.89 2.16
C SER A 69 5.12 -1.52 0.82
N ALA A 70 5.67 -2.51 0.11
CA ALA A 70 6.22 -2.30 -1.22
C ALA A 70 5.13 -1.93 -2.23
N GLN A 71 3.98 -2.63 -2.21
CA GLN A 71 2.84 -2.33 -3.06
C GLN A 71 2.29 -0.92 -2.78
N MET A 72 2.10 -0.56 -1.52
CA MET A 72 1.68 0.79 -1.13
C MET A 72 2.69 1.87 -1.56
N SER A 73 3.99 1.60 -1.52
CA SER A 73 4.99 2.55 -2.02
C SER A 73 4.88 2.75 -3.54
N VAL A 74 4.60 1.69 -4.30
CA VAL A 74 4.34 1.78 -5.75
C VAL A 74 3.08 2.60 -6.02
N VAL A 75 2.05 2.42 -5.20
CA VAL A 75 0.80 3.20 -5.26
C VAL A 75 1.05 4.68 -5.07
N VAL A 76 1.77 5.05 -4.02
CA VAL A 76 2.08 6.46 -3.73
C VAL A 76 2.78 7.10 -4.93
N SER A 77 3.77 6.41 -5.50
CA SER A 77 4.48 6.90 -6.70
C SER A 77 3.56 7.03 -7.92
N ALA A 78 2.60 6.11 -8.10
CA ALA A 78 1.61 6.19 -9.17
C ALA A 78 0.66 7.38 -8.96
N LEU A 79 0.19 7.61 -7.72
CA LEU A 79 -0.64 8.77 -7.37
C LEU A 79 0.11 10.09 -7.61
N GLU A 80 1.38 10.18 -7.21
CA GLU A 80 2.23 11.36 -7.46
C GLU A 80 2.42 11.64 -8.96
N THR A 81 2.58 10.59 -9.76
CA THR A 81 2.64 10.70 -11.22
C THR A 81 1.33 11.26 -11.77
N GLN A 82 0.18 10.74 -11.31
CA GLN A 82 -1.14 11.24 -11.71
C GLN A 82 -1.37 12.71 -11.28
N LEU A 83 -0.92 13.10 -10.09
CA LEU A 83 -0.98 14.49 -9.63
C LEU A 83 -0.15 15.42 -10.52
N THR A 84 0.99 14.96 -11.01
CA THR A 84 1.82 15.72 -11.96
C THR A 84 1.08 15.96 -13.28
N HIS A 85 0.44 14.92 -13.82
CA HIS A 85 -0.37 15.06 -15.05
C HIS A 85 -1.59 15.96 -14.84
N LEU A 86 -2.29 15.83 -13.71
CA LEU A 86 -3.40 16.71 -13.37
C LEU A 86 -2.97 18.16 -13.16
N GLY A 87 -1.81 18.39 -12.55
CA GLY A 87 -1.25 19.73 -12.42
C GLY A 87 -1.07 20.40 -13.78
N ARG A 88 -0.48 19.68 -14.75
CA ARG A 88 -0.34 20.15 -16.13
C ARG A 88 -1.69 20.37 -16.82
N ALA A 89 -2.65 19.49 -16.61
CA ALA A 89 -4.01 19.64 -17.14
C ALA A 89 -4.69 20.90 -16.59
N ILE A 90 -4.52 21.20 -15.28
CA ILE A 90 -5.02 22.42 -14.64
C ILE A 90 -4.34 23.65 -15.26
N GLU A 91 -3.02 23.63 -15.45
CA GLU A 91 -2.29 24.71 -16.11
C GLU A 91 -2.80 24.97 -17.54
N ILE A 92 -3.05 23.92 -18.33
CA ILE A 92 -3.66 24.03 -19.65
C ILE A 92 -5.04 24.67 -19.54
N SER A 93 -5.84 24.31 -18.52
CA SER A 93 -7.19 24.84 -18.31
C SER A 93 -7.26 26.34 -18.01
N ARG A 94 -6.13 26.98 -17.68
CA ARG A 94 -6.05 28.44 -17.49
C ARG A 94 -6.25 29.21 -18.80
N GLN A 95 -6.12 28.55 -19.94
CA GLN A 95 -6.36 29.21 -21.21
C GLN A 95 -7.86 29.53 -21.38
N PRO A 96 -8.20 30.74 -21.87
CA PRO A 96 -9.58 31.17 -21.99
C PRO A 96 -10.37 30.29 -22.97
N GLN A 97 -9.70 29.74 -23.98
CA GLN A 97 -10.29 28.89 -25.01
C GLN A 97 -9.28 27.80 -25.40
N PHE A 98 -9.79 26.59 -25.68
CA PHE A 98 -8.97 25.50 -26.20
C PHE A 98 -9.05 25.41 -27.71
N ASP A 99 -7.92 25.55 -28.38
CA ASP A 99 -7.75 25.10 -29.76
C ASP A 99 -7.66 23.57 -29.81
N TYR A 100 -7.67 23.00 -31.02
CA TYR A 100 -7.56 21.54 -31.18
C TYR A 100 -6.27 20.94 -30.56
N PRO A 101 -5.07 21.50 -30.78
CA PRO A 101 -3.84 21.02 -30.13
C PRO A 101 -3.92 20.96 -28.60
N LEU A 102 -4.47 21.98 -27.95
CA LEU A 102 -4.59 22.02 -26.49
C LEU A 102 -5.62 21.00 -25.98
N ARG A 103 -6.70 20.77 -26.72
CA ARG A 103 -7.68 19.72 -26.40
C ARG A 103 -7.03 18.33 -26.41
N VAL A 104 -6.22 18.04 -27.43
CA VAL A 104 -5.49 16.76 -27.53
C VAL A 104 -4.50 16.60 -26.37
N ARG A 105 -3.79 17.67 -26.01
CA ARG A 105 -2.84 17.64 -24.90
C ARG A 105 -3.53 17.44 -23.56
N LEU A 106 -4.62 18.17 -23.30
CA LEU A 106 -5.45 18.02 -22.11
C LEU A 106 -5.94 16.57 -21.99
N PHE A 107 -6.45 16.00 -23.08
CA PHE A 107 -6.89 14.61 -23.13
C PHE A 107 -5.74 13.66 -22.78
N SER A 108 -4.59 13.80 -23.43
CA SER A 108 -3.43 12.94 -23.19
C SER A 108 -2.96 12.99 -21.74
N ASP A 109 -2.96 14.16 -21.10
CA ASP A 109 -2.57 14.28 -19.69
C ASP A 109 -3.64 13.66 -18.76
N THR A 110 -4.93 13.80 -19.07
CA THR A 110 -6.01 13.20 -18.27
C THR A 110 -6.17 11.69 -18.47
N ASP A 111 -5.77 11.13 -19.62
CA ASP A 111 -5.88 9.70 -19.93
C ASP A 111 -4.87 8.84 -19.13
N GLU A 112 -3.81 9.47 -18.60
CA GLU A 112 -2.88 8.81 -17.68
C GLU A 112 -3.48 8.56 -16.29
N ILE A 113 -4.64 9.14 -16.00
CA ILE A 113 -5.42 8.84 -14.80
C ILE A 113 -6.17 7.54 -15.08
N LYS A 114 -5.68 6.45 -14.49
CA LYS A 114 -6.19 5.08 -14.70
C LYS A 114 -6.94 4.59 -13.44
N PRO A 115 -8.28 4.69 -13.40
CA PRO A 115 -9.12 4.20 -12.31
C PRO A 115 -8.92 2.71 -12.03
N GLU A 116 -8.54 1.93 -13.03
CA GLU A 116 -8.28 0.49 -12.91
C GLU A 116 -7.11 0.24 -11.95
N SER A 117 -6.07 1.06 -12.04
CA SER A 117 -4.92 1.00 -11.14
C SER A 117 -5.33 1.27 -9.69
N LEU A 118 -6.28 2.18 -9.46
CA LEU A 118 -6.84 2.49 -8.13
C LEU A 118 -7.79 1.38 -7.62
N THR A 119 -8.55 0.76 -8.53
CA THR A 119 -9.46 -0.35 -8.23
C THR A 119 -8.69 -1.57 -7.74
N GLY A 120 -7.52 -1.84 -8.34
CA GLY A 120 -6.61 -2.87 -7.85
C GLY A 120 -6.06 -2.62 -6.43
N LEU A 121 -6.25 -1.42 -5.87
CA LEU A 121 -5.82 -1.10 -4.50
C LEU A 121 -6.92 -1.35 -3.50
N LEU A 122 -8.17 -1.12 -3.92
CA LEU A 122 -9.34 -1.53 -3.14
C LEU A 122 -9.45 -3.06 -3.04
N SER A 123 -8.67 -3.87 -3.76
CA SER A 123 -8.61 -5.31 -3.51
C SER A 123 -7.63 -5.68 -2.39
N LEU A 124 -6.80 -4.74 -1.93
CA LEU A 124 -5.86 -4.91 -0.81
C LEU A 124 -6.49 -4.57 0.55
N VAL A 125 -7.84 -4.60 0.67
CA VAL A 125 -8.61 -4.13 1.84
C VAL A 125 -8.12 -4.70 3.16
N GLU A 126 -7.70 -5.97 3.20
CA GLU A 126 -7.28 -6.64 4.44
C GLU A 126 -6.11 -5.95 5.16
N HIS A 127 -5.40 -5.06 4.47
CA HIS A 127 -4.26 -4.33 5.01
C HIS A 127 -4.43 -2.80 4.99
N LEU A 128 -5.57 -2.29 4.54
CA LEU A 128 -5.85 -0.86 4.51
C LEU A 128 -6.57 -0.44 5.79
N THR A 129 -6.27 0.77 6.26
CA THR A 129 -7.12 1.42 7.28
C THR A 129 -8.41 1.90 6.62
N ASP A 130 -9.47 2.04 7.43
CA ASP A 130 -10.76 2.59 6.98
C ASP A 130 -10.59 3.93 6.25
N ARG A 131 -9.65 4.76 6.73
CA ARG A 131 -9.29 6.04 6.11
C ARG A 131 -8.70 5.88 4.72
N CYS A 132 -7.76 4.94 4.52
CA CYS A 132 -7.21 4.68 3.18
C CYS A 132 -8.31 4.19 2.23
N PHE A 133 -9.17 3.29 2.70
CA PHE A 133 -10.28 2.78 1.90
C PHE A 133 -11.24 3.89 1.47
N GLU A 134 -11.71 4.72 2.41
CA GLU A 134 -12.63 5.82 2.15
C GLU A 134 -12.04 6.81 1.14
N ARG A 135 -10.79 7.24 1.34
CA ARG A 135 -10.13 8.21 0.45
C ARG A 135 -9.88 7.63 -0.94
N THR A 136 -9.53 6.36 -1.04
CA THR A 136 -9.38 5.69 -2.34
C THR A 136 -10.72 5.53 -3.05
N ALA A 137 -11.82 5.27 -2.34
CA ALA A 137 -13.16 5.21 -2.94
C ALA A 137 -13.60 6.57 -3.52
N VAL A 138 -13.40 7.66 -2.77
CA VAL A 138 -13.71 9.02 -3.23
C VAL A 138 -12.83 9.41 -4.43
N CYS A 139 -11.53 9.08 -4.36
CA CYS A 139 -10.59 9.26 -5.46
C CYS A 139 -11.05 8.54 -6.73
N LEU A 140 -11.45 7.26 -6.60
CA LEU A 140 -11.94 6.45 -7.71
C LEU A 140 -13.21 7.03 -8.35
N GLU A 141 -14.16 7.49 -7.53
CA GLU A 141 -15.38 8.13 -8.01
C GLU A 141 -15.07 9.38 -8.84
N ASN A 142 -14.19 10.26 -8.35
CA ASN A 142 -13.82 11.49 -9.05
C ASN A 142 -13.00 11.21 -10.33
N ALA A 143 -12.09 10.22 -10.29
CA ALA A 143 -11.35 9.78 -11.47
C ALA A 143 -12.28 9.24 -12.56
N ASN A 144 -13.29 8.45 -12.19
CA ASN A 144 -14.31 7.95 -13.11
C ASN A 144 -15.17 9.08 -13.70
N ARG A 145 -15.58 10.05 -12.87
CA ARG A 145 -16.31 11.23 -13.34
C ARG A 145 -15.50 12.05 -14.34
N LEU A 146 -14.20 12.27 -14.05
CA LEU A 146 -13.29 12.96 -14.96
C LEU A 146 -13.14 12.21 -16.28
N GLN A 147 -12.90 10.89 -16.25
CA GLN A 147 -12.80 10.08 -17.47
C GLN A 147 -14.09 10.12 -18.30
N ALA A 148 -15.26 9.99 -17.66
CA ALA A 148 -16.54 10.06 -18.37
C ALA A 148 -16.71 11.39 -19.11
N LEU A 149 -16.31 12.49 -18.45
CA LEU A 149 -16.35 13.82 -19.04
C LEU A 149 -15.34 13.96 -20.20
N MET A 150 -14.13 13.44 -20.05
CA MET A 150 -13.11 13.45 -21.11
C MET A 150 -13.51 12.61 -22.33
N ARG A 151 -14.21 11.48 -22.14
CA ARG A 151 -14.74 10.67 -23.25
C ARG A 151 -15.77 11.45 -24.08
N ASN A 152 -16.68 12.16 -23.42
CA ASN A 152 -17.66 13.02 -24.10
C ASN A 152 -17.00 14.18 -24.82
N PHE A 153 -15.90 14.69 -24.26
CA PHE A 153 -15.13 15.77 -24.88
C PHE A 153 -14.39 15.30 -26.15
N ARG A 154 -13.82 14.09 -26.12
CA ARG A 154 -13.15 13.48 -27.28
C ARG A 154 -14.07 13.30 -28.48
N SER A 155 -15.37 13.08 -28.25
CA SER A 155 -16.36 12.92 -29.32
C SER A 155 -16.93 14.24 -29.84
N MET A 156 -16.55 15.40 -29.28
CA MET A 156 -17.01 16.69 -29.80
C MET A 156 -16.40 16.99 -31.19
N PRO A 157 -17.18 17.58 -32.12
CA PRO A 157 -16.68 17.98 -33.43
C PRO A 157 -15.51 18.97 -33.30
N MET A 158 -14.52 18.79 -34.17
CA MET A 158 -13.26 19.55 -34.12
C MET A 158 -13.41 20.99 -34.61
N GLU A 159 -14.39 21.23 -35.48
CA GLU A 159 -14.66 22.52 -36.11
C GLU A 159 -15.58 23.37 -35.22
N ASP A 160 -15.17 24.61 -34.98
CA ASP A 160 -15.95 25.74 -34.42
C ASP A 160 -16.47 25.69 -32.98
N VAL A 161 -16.15 24.66 -32.18
CA VAL A 161 -16.53 24.63 -30.75
C VAL A 161 -15.38 25.12 -29.87
N LEU A 162 -15.40 26.40 -29.52
CA LEU A 162 -14.56 26.97 -28.46
C LEU A 162 -15.14 26.57 -27.11
N VAL A 163 -14.42 25.72 -26.37
CA VAL A 163 -14.85 25.32 -25.02
C VAL A 163 -14.11 26.14 -23.96
N PRO A 164 -14.84 26.81 -23.05
CA PRO A 164 -14.21 27.58 -21.97
C PRO A 164 -13.39 26.71 -21.04
N GLY A 165 -12.15 27.11 -20.76
CA GLY A 165 -11.24 26.38 -19.85
C GLY A 165 -11.79 26.22 -18.43
N ILE A 166 -12.51 27.24 -17.95
CA ILE A 166 -13.10 27.29 -16.61
C ILE A 166 -14.06 26.13 -16.33
N PHE A 167 -14.67 25.54 -17.37
CA PHE A 167 -15.58 24.40 -17.23
C PHE A 167 -14.86 23.18 -16.66
N PHE A 168 -13.58 22.99 -17.00
CA PHE A 168 -12.81 21.82 -16.59
C PHE A 168 -12.01 22.06 -15.33
N THR A 169 -11.58 23.31 -15.09
CA THR A 169 -10.70 23.65 -13.97
C THR A 169 -11.26 23.13 -12.64
N GLN A 170 -12.55 23.31 -12.38
CA GLN A 170 -13.16 22.86 -11.13
C GLN A 170 -13.11 21.33 -10.97
N ILE A 171 -13.41 20.58 -12.04
CA ILE A 171 -13.41 19.11 -12.01
C ILE A 171 -11.99 18.56 -11.88
N LEU A 172 -11.03 19.16 -12.57
CA LEU A 172 -9.62 18.82 -12.47
C LEU A 172 -9.08 19.08 -11.06
N VAL A 173 -9.44 20.22 -10.45
CA VAL A 173 -9.08 20.55 -9.06
C VAL A 173 -9.70 19.56 -8.06
N ILE A 174 -10.98 19.18 -8.25
CA ILE A 174 -11.63 18.16 -7.40
C ILE A 174 -10.91 16.82 -7.52
N ALA A 175 -10.61 16.38 -8.73
CA ALA A 175 -9.88 15.14 -8.98
C ALA A 175 -8.49 15.18 -8.33
N TYR A 176 -7.75 16.27 -8.52
CA TYR A 176 -6.43 16.49 -7.91
C TYR A 176 -6.49 16.36 -6.40
N LEU A 177 -7.40 17.10 -5.74
CA LEU A 177 -7.54 17.05 -4.29
C LEU A 177 -7.92 15.65 -3.79
N SER A 178 -8.77 14.91 -4.51
CA SER A 178 -9.12 13.56 -4.10
C SER A 178 -7.98 12.54 -4.25
N ILE A 179 -7.13 12.71 -5.27
CA ILE A 179 -5.92 11.89 -5.47
C ILE A 179 -4.88 12.23 -4.40
N ASP A 180 -4.72 13.51 -4.07
CA ASP A 180 -3.78 13.94 -3.02
C ASP A 180 -4.26 13.50 -1.63
N ASP A 181 -5.56 13.58 -1.33
CA ASP A 181 -6.14 13.04 -0.09
C ASP A 181 -5.85 11.54 0.06
N ALA A 182 -5.99 10.77 -1.04
CA ALA A 182 -5.63 9.35 -1.04
C ALA A 182 -4.13 9.16 -0.81
N ARG A 183 -3.28 9.91 -1.52
CA ARG A 183 -1.82 9.88 -1.35
C ARG A 183 -1.40 10.12 0.10
N LEU A 184 -1.96 11.16 0.73
CA LEU A 184 -1.69 11.51 2.12
C LEU A 184 -2.13 10.41 3.08
N ALA A 185 -3.29 9.78 2.84
CA ALA A 185 -3.74 8.65 3.65
C ALA A 185 -2.78 7.45 3.54
N TYR A 186 -2.24 7.15 2.36
CA TYR A 186 -1.25 6.09 2.17
C TYR A 186 0.10 6.42 2.81
N LEU A 187 0.56 7.68 2.72
CA LEU A 187 1.80 8.12 3.37
C LEU A 187 1.72 8.04 4.90
N ASP A 188 0.59 8.47 5.47
CA ASP A 188 0.27 8.35 6.90
C ASP A 188 0.31 6.88 7.34
N HIS A 189 -0.32 5.98 6.57
CA HIS A 189 -0.28 4.54 6.84
C HIS A 189 1.14 3.94 6.76
N LEU A 190 1.98 4.45 5.86
CA LEU A 190 3.38 4.05 5.74
C LEU A 190 4.30 4.69 6.80
N GLY A 191 3.78 5.60 7.63
CA GLY A 191 4.57 6.38 8.59
C GLY A 191 5.59 7.30 7.91
N ARG A 192 5.32 7.74 6.67
CA ARG A 192 6.18 8.65 5.90
C ARG A 192 5.64 10.07 6.01
N ALA A 193 6.56 11.03 6.11
CA ALA A 193 6.20 12.44 6.02
C ALA A 193 5.65 12.74 4.62
N ALA A 194 4.67 13.62 4.54
CA ALA A 194 4.21 14.15 3.27
C ALA A 194 5.22 15.18 2.78
N ASP A 195 5.99 14.81 1.75
CA ASP A 195 6.79 15.79 1.04
C ASP A 195 5.86 16.78 0.34
N GLU A 196 6.25 18.06 0.35
CA GLU A 196 5.57 19.09 -0.44
C GLU A 196 5.63 18.72 -1.92
N LEU A 197 4.48 18.72 -2.58
CA LEU A 197 4.43 18.53 -4.02
C LEU A 197 5.11 19.75 -4.66
N LEU A 198 6.17 19.49 -5.44
CA LEU A 198 7.02 20.53 -6.05
C LEU A 198 6.25 21.54 -6.91
N LEU A 199 5.06 21.19 -7.40
CA LEU A 199 4.28 21.98 -8.37
C LEU A 199 2.77 21.88 -8.10
N GLU A 200 2.33 22.32 -6.92
CA GLU A 200 0.90 22.44 -6.65
C GLU A 200 0.30 23.68 -7.36
N PRO A 201 -0.75 23.51 -8.21
CA PRO A 201 -1.41 24.63 -8.87
C PRO A 201 -2.11 25.57 -7.89
N ASP A 202 -2.17 26.87 -8.19
CA ASP A 202 -2.74 27.88 -7.29
C ASP A 202 -4.24 27.70 -7.04
N GLU A 203 -4.96 27.16 -8.03
CA GLU A 203 -6.36 26.80 -7.92
C GLU A 203 -6.58 25.71 -6.86
N VAL A 204 -5.64 24.76 -6.77
CA VAL A 204 -5.65 23.69 -5.76
C VAL A 204 -5.34 24.28 -4.38
N LYS A 205 -4.32 25.15 -4.26
CA LYS A 205 -4.00 25.84 -3.00
C LYS A 205 -5.20 26.63 -2.47
N THR A 206 -5.87 27.37 -3.36
CA THR A 206 -7.05 28.15 -3.03
C THR A 206 -8.21 27.26 -2.58
N ALA A 207 -8.48 26.18 -3.31
CA ALA A 207 -9.52 25.23 -2.97
C ALA A 207 -9.22 24.46 -1.67
N ARG A 208 -7.95 24.16 -1.38
CA ARG A 208 -7.53 23.54 -0.12
C ARG A 208 -7.69 24.50 1.06
N ALA A 209 -7.31 25.77 0.90
CA ALA A 209 -7.52 26.80 1.91
C ALA A 209 -9.01 27.02 2.23
N ALA A 210 -9.90 26.85 1.25
CA ALA A 210 -11.34 26.95 1.47
C ALA A 210 -11.96 25.73 2.20
N ARG A 211 -11.23 24.61 2.30
CA ARG A 211 -11.68 23.39 3.01
C ARG A 211 -11.23 23.32 4.48
N GLY A 212 -10.21 24.10 4.85
CA GLY A 212 -9.65 24.17 6.21
C GLY A 212 -10.32 25.26 7.04
#